data_AF-A0A7W0QG13-F1
#
_entry.id   AF-A0A7W0QG13-F1
#
_cell.length_a   1.000
_cell.length_b   1.000
_cell.length_c   1.000
_cell.angle_alpha   90.00
_cell.angle_beta   90.00
_cell.angle_gamma   90.00
#
_symmetry.space_group_name_H-M   'P 1'
#
loop_
_entity.id
_entity.type
_entity.pdbx_description
1 polymer ?
#
loop_
_entity_poly.entity_id
_entity_poly.type
_entity_poly.pdbx_seq_one_letter_code
_entity_poly.pdbx_strand_id
1 'polypeptide(L)'
;MLYVDAAHRFGPARTDIRDWGARVRDGGSLAIHDSFSSVGVTLAIVRELVFGRRFRYVRRSRSLAVYTADLDGGIGARARNAGAQLAQLGWFARNLALKVVLAAGWGKVARRLGRTPPDWPY
;
A
#
# COMPACT_ATOMS: atom_id res chain seq x y z
N MET A 1 -14.21 3.73 -12.13
CA MET A 1 -13.05 3.15 -11.44
C MET A 1 -11.89 4.13 -11.57
N LEU A 2 -11.14 4.37 -10.51
CA LEU A 2 -9.92 5.16 -10.50
C LEU A 2 -8.72 4.24 -10.23
N TYR A 3 -7.67 4.36 -11.04
CA TYR A 3 -6.40 3.69 -10.83
C TYR A 3 -5.32 4.75 -10.57
N VAL A 4 -4.62 4.61 -9.44
CA VAL A 4 -3.51 5.49 -9.06
C VAL A 4 -2.22 4.69 -9.19
N ASP A 5 -1.41 5.05 -10.19
CA ASP A 5 -0.05 4.57 -10.33
C ASP A 5 0.88 5.50 -9.52
N ALA A 6 0.88 5.27 -8.21
CA ALA A 6 1.38 6.26 -7.28
C ALA A 6 2.88 6.52 -7.50
N ALA A 7 3.24 7.78 -7.69
CA ALA A 7 4.64 8.15 -7.68
C ALA A 7 5.27 7.74 -6.34
N HIS A 8 6.45 7.12 -6.36
CA HIS A 8 7.08 6.50 -5.18
C HIS A 8 7.39 7.46 -3.99
N ARG A 9 7.05 8.75 -4.11
CA ARG A 9 7.22 9.79 -3.10
C ARG A 9 5.89 10.12 -2.41
N PHE A 10 5.94 10.36 -1.11
CA PHE A 10 4.76 10.62 -0.28
C PHE A 10 3.88 11.78 -0.78
N GLY A 11 4.46 12.95 -1.05
CA GLY A 11 3.70 14.16 -1.41
C GLY A 11 2.81 13.97 -2.65
N PRO A 12 3.38 13.55 -3.79
CA PRO A 12 2.60 13.25 -4.98
C PRO A 12 1.57 12.13 -4.75
N ALA A 13 1.97 10.99 -4.17
CA ALA A 13 1.06 9.88 -3.91
C ALA A 13 -0.15 10.29 -3.03
N ARG A 14 0.10 11.09 -1.99
CA ARG A 14 -0.95 11.64 -1.13
C ARG A 14 -1.89 12.55 -1.88
N THR A 15 -1.33 13.45 -2.71
CA THR A 15 -2.12 14.37 -3.53
C THR A 15 -3.00 13.58 -4.50
N ASP A 16 -2.46 12.55 -5.14
CA ASP A 16 -3.23 11.73 -6.07
C ASP A 16 -4.37 10.98 -5.36
N ILE A 17 -4.08 10.33 -4.23
CA ILE A 17 -5.10 9.60 -3.45
C ILE A 17 -6.20 10.56 -2.97
N ARG A 18 -5.84 11.75 -2.48
CA ARG A 18 -6.80 12.72 -1.96
C ARG A 18 -7.63 13.36 -3.07
N ASP A 19 -6.98 13.95 -4.06
CA ASP A 19 -7.63 14.85 -5.02
C ASP A 19 -8.34 14.07 -6.13
N TRP A 20 -7.74 12.98 -6.63
CA TRP A 20 -8.44 12.09 -7.56
C TRP A 20 -9.42 11.18 -6.82
N GLY A 21 -9.09 10.72 -5.61
CA GLY A 21 -10.00 9.90 -4.79
C GLY A 21 -11.30 10.62 -4.46
N ALA A 22 -11.27 11.94 -4.27
CA ALA A 22 -12.48 12.75 -4.07
C ALA A 22 -13.46 12.69 -5.27
N ARG A 23 -12.97 12.37 -6.47
CA ARG A 23 -13.79 12.26 -7.69
C ARG A 23 -14.39 10.86 -7.89
N VAL A 24 -14.04 9.88 -7.07
CA VAL A 24 -14.62 8.54 -7.14
C VAL A 24 -16.04 8.62 -6.59
N ARG A 25 -17.06 8.36 -7.42
CA ARG A 25 -18.46 8.27 -6.99
C ARG A 25 -18.66 7.27 -5.86
N ASP A 26 -19.72 7.43 -5.07
CA ASP A 26 -20.10 6.47 -4.04
C ASP A 26 -20.33 5.08 -4.65
N GLY A 27 -19.87 4.03 -3.95
CA GLY A 27 -19.80 2.66 -4.47
C GLY A 27 -18.74 2.42 -5.57
N GLY A 28 -18.03 3.47 -6.01
CA GLY A 28 -16.96 3.37 -6.99
C GLY A 28 -15.66 2.80 -6.41
N SER A 29 -14.83 2.21 -7.27
CA SER A 29 -13.55 1.61 -6.86
C SER A 29 -12.35 2.54 -7.07
N LEU A 30 -11.42 2.47 -6.12
CA LEU A 30 -10.08 3.06 -6.15
C LEU A 30 -9.06 1.92 -6.05
N ALA A 31 -8.16 1.80 -7.03
CA ALA A 31 -7.05 0.86 -7.02
C ALA A 31 -5.73 1.64 -6.97
N ILE A 32 -4.81 1.23 -6.10
CA ILE A 32 -3.54 1.93 -5.87
C ILE A 32 -2.39 0.93 -6.03
N HIS A 33 -1.52 1.22 -6.99
CA HIS A 33 -0.29 0.45 -7.18
C HIS A 33 0.80 0.89 -6.20
N ASP A 34 1.82 0.06 -6.00
CA ASP A 34 2.87 0.23 -5.01
C ASP A 34 2.44 0.39 -3.54
N SER A 35 1.22 -0.07 -3.26
CA SER A 35 0.68 -0.21 -1.91
C SER A 35 1.52 -1.21 -1.13
N PHE A 36 2.02 -0.81 0.05
CA PHE A 36 2.80 -1.67 0.93
C PHE A 36 4.13 -2.17 0.32
N SER A 37 4.61 -1.58 -0.79
CA SER A 37 5.92 -1.86 -1.40
C SER A 37 6.81 -0.61 -1.43
N SER A 38 6.20 0.58 -1.51
CA SER A 38 6.84 1.90 -1.48
C SER A 38 6.55 2.61 -0.17
N VAL A 39 7.59 3.18 0.46
CA VAL A 39 7.46 3.92 1.73
C VAL A 39 6.53 5.12 1.55
N GLY A 40 6.73 5.90 0.48
CA GLY A 40 5.93 7.10 0.22
C GLY A 40 4.46 6.79 0.01
N VAL A 41 4.16 5.76 -0.78
CA VAL A 41 2.79 5.34 -1.09
C VAL A 41 2.11 4.74 0.15
N THR A 42 2.84 3.91 0.91
CA THR A 42 2.33 3.31 2.15
C THR A 42 1.96 4.39 3.18
N LEU A 43 2.80 5.40 3.35
CA LEU A 43 2.50 6.51 4.26
C LEU A 43 1.30 7.35 3.77
N ALA A 44 1.16 7.54 2.46
CA ALA A 44 0.00 8.22 1.88
C ALA A 44 -1.30 7.44 2.12
N ILE A 45 -1.28 6.13 1.95
CA ILE A 45 -2.41 5.22 2.27
C ILE A 45 -2.76 5.31 3.75
N VAL A 46 -1.77 5.23 4.65
CA VAL A 46 -2.02 5.35 6.09
C VAL A 46 -2.68 6.69 6.40
N ARG A 47 -2.18 7.78 5.83
CA ARG A 47 -2.69 9.13 6.09
C ARG A 47 -4.13 9.31 5.60
N GLU A 48 -4.44 8.92 4.37
CA GLU A 48 -5.70 9.28 3.71
C GLU A 48 -6.77 8.17 3.79
N LEU A 49 -6.38 6.89 3.92
CA LEU A 49 -7.30 5.74 3.82
C LEU A 49 -7.46 4.95 5.12
N VAL A 50 -6.41 4.81 5.93
CA VAL A 50 -6.52 4.12 7.24
C VAL A 50 -7.36 4.96 8.21
N PHE A 51 -7.09 6.26 8.29
CA PHE A 51 -7.85 7.19 9.13
C PHE A 51 -9.00 7.87 8.39
N GLY A 52 -9.19 7.55 7.10
CA GLY A 52 -10.25 8.06 6.26
C GLY A 52 -11.64 7.54 6.62
N ARG A 53 -12.66 8.13 6.00
CA ARG A 53 -14.08 7.81 6.26
C ARG A 53 -14.86 7.37 5.02
N ARG A 54 -14.24 7.46 3.84
CA ARG A 54 -14.92 7.22 2.55
C ARG A 54 -14.64 5.83 2.00
N PHE A 55 -13.40 5.38 2.10
CA PHE A 55 -12.92 4.19 1.40
C PHE A 55 -12.82 2.99 2.32
N ARG A 56 -13.55 1.93 1.96
CA ARG A 56 -13.45 0.61 2.56
C ARG A 56 -12.40 -0.19 1.81
N TYR A 57 -11.43 -0.73 2.53
CA TYR A 57 -10.44 -1.66 2.02
C TYR A 57 -11.11 -2.98 1.65
N VAL A 58 -10.86 -3.45 0.43
CA VAL A 58 -11.47 -4.68 -0.10
C VAL A 58 -10.46 -5.83 -0.07
N ARG A 59 -9.33 -5.65 -0.73
CA ARG A 59 -8.29 -6.68 -0.86
C ARG A 59 -6.98 -6.08 -1.34
N ARG A 60 -5.92 -6.89 -1.27
CA ARG A 60 -4.63 -6.64 -1.90
C ARG A 60 -4.21 -7.86 -2.72
N SER A 61 -3.58 -7.62 -3.86
CA SER A 61 -2.84 -8.63 -4.61
C SER A 61 -1.45 -8.08 -4.89
N ARG A 62 -0.41 -8.65 -4.26
CA ARG A 62 0.95 -8.11 -4.29
C ARG A 62 0.95 -6.61 -3.95
N SER A 63 1.56 -5.75 -4.75
CA SER A 63 1.60 -4.29 -4.52
C SER A 63 0.30 -3.54 -4.85
N LEU A 64 -0.75 -4.21 -5.35
CA LEU A 64 -2.00 -3.56 -5.73
C LEU A 64 -3.05 -3.69 -4.62
N ALA A 65 -3.45 -2.56 -4.03
CA ALA A 65 -4.56 -2.50 -3.07
C ALA A 65 -5.83 -1.94 -3.74
N VAL A 66 -6.98 -2.50 -3.37
CA VAL A 66 -8.29 -2.11 -3.91
C VAL A 66 -9.21 -1.66 -2.79
N TYR A 67 -9.92 -0.56 -3.04
CA TYR A 67 -10.86 0.09 -2.15
C TYR A 67 -12.19 0.38 -2.86
N THR A 68 -13.26 0.50 -2.09
CA THR A 68 -14.57 0.96 -2.55
C THR A 68 -15.01 2.18 -1.75
N ALA A 69 -15.59 3.19 -2.40
CA ALA A 69 -16.11 4.40 -1.78
C ALA A 69 -17.49 4.16 -1.12
N ASP A 70 -17.55 3.24 -0.16
CA ASP A 70 -18.77 2.82 0.54
C ASP A 70 -18.52 2.48 2.03
N LEU A 71 -17.50 3.09 2.64
CA LEU A 71 -17.22 2.83 4.05
C LEU A 71 -18.36 3.32 4.93
N ASP A 72 -18.93 2.39 5.70
CA ASP A 72 -19.95 2.68 6.70
C ASP A 72 -19.44 3.70 7.75
N GLY A 73 -20.31 4.62 8.15
CA GLY A 73 -19.99 5.72 9.05
C GLY A 73 -19.71 5.31 10.51
N GLY A 74 -20.05 4.08 10.90
CA GLY A 74 -19.94 3.57 12.25
C GLY A 74 -18.49 3.40 12.71
N ILE A 75 -18.24 3.69 13.99
CA ILE A 75 -16.90 3.58 14.60
C ILE A 75 -16.34 2.15 14.47
N GLY A 76 -17.18 1.13 14.67
CA GLY A 76 -16.78 -0.27 14.53
C GLY A 76 -16.39 -0.66 13.08
N ALA A 77 -17.10 -0.14 12.09
CA ALA A 77 -16.76 -0.35 10.68
C ALA A 77 -15.41 0.29 10.34
N ARG A 78 -15.19 1.52 10.82
CA ARG A 78 -13.94 2.26 10.66
C ARG A 78 -12.76 1.55 11.33
N ALA A 79 -12.93 1.08 12.57
CA ALA A 79 -11.89 0.35 13.30
C ALA A 79 -11.50 -0.95 12.60
N ARG A 80 -12.49 -1.72 12.13
CA ARG A 80 -12.26 -2.95 11.35
C ARG A 80 -11.54 -2.66 10.04
N ASN A 81 -11.95 -1.61 9.34
CA ASN A 81 -11.33 -1.17 8.09
C ASN A 81 -9.88 -0.74 8.27
N ALA A 82 -9.59 0.03 9.33
CA ALA A 82 -8.24 0.42 9.70
C ALA A 82 -7.40 -0.81 10.07
N GLY A 83 -7.93 -1.72 10.89
CA GLY A 83 -7.26 -2.97 11.27
C GLY A 83 -6.89 -3.83 10.06
N ALA A 84 -7.80 -4.00 9.10
CA ALA A 84 -7.54 -4.77 7.87
C ALA A 84 -6.39 -4.19 7.03
N GLN A 85 -6.28 -2.86 6.97
CA GLN A 85 -5.18 -2.18 6.29
C GLN A 85 -3.87 -2.28 7.07
N LEU A 86 -3.90 -2.04 8.39
CA LEU A 86 -2.72 -2.10 9.25
C LEU A 86 -2.12 -3.52 9.33
N ALA A 87 -2.95 -4.56 9.20
CA ALA A 87 -2.47 -5.94 9.10
C ALA A 87 -1.54 -6.17 7.89
N GLN A 88 -1.62 -5.34 6.84
CA GLN A 88 -0.71 -5.43 5.69
C GLN A 88 0.69 -4.86 5.99
N LEU A 89 0.85 -4.08 7.07
CA LEU A 89 2.14 -3.49 7.41
C LEU A 89 3.19 -4.54 7.79
N GLY A 90 2.78 -5.72 8.28
CA GLY A 90 3.71 -6.82 8.54
C GLY A 90 4.40 -7.31 7.26
N TRP A 91 3.64 -7.42 6.15
CA TRP A 91 4.19 -7.76 4.84
C TRP A 91 5.10 -6.64 4.31
N PHE A 92 4.68 -5.38 4.45
CA PHE A 92 5.52 -4.22 4.08
C PHE A 92 6.84 -4.21 4.85
N ALA A 93 6.81 -4.40 6.16
CA ALA A 93 7.99 -4.41 7.02
C ALA A 93 8.96 -5.53 6.61
N ARG A 94 8.44 -6.75 6.37
CA ARG A 94 9.24 -7.88 5.85
C ARG A 94 9.93 -7.50 4.54
N ASN A 95 9.18 -6.95 3.59
CA ASN A 95 9.73 -6.61 2.28
C ASN A 95 10.72 -5.46 2.35
N LEU A 96 10.47 -4.45 3.18
CA LEU A 96 11.42 -3.36 3.41
C LEU A 96 12.70 -3.87 4.05
N ALA A 97 12.62 -4.78 5.03
CA ALA A 97 13.79 -5.40 5.65
C ALA A 97 14.62 -6.18 4.60
N LEU A 98 13.98 -6.99 3.75
CA LEU A 98 14.65 -7.69 2.66
C LEU A 98 15.32 -6.72 1.69
N LYS A 99 14.63 -5.61 1.33
CA LYS A 99 15.21 -4.55 0.49
C LYS A 99 16.47 -3.96 1.10
N VAL A 100 16.44 -3.63 2.40
CA VAL A 100 17.59 -3.07 3.12
C VAL A 100 18.75 -4.05 3.15
N VAL A 101 18.50 -5.33 3.47
CA VAL A 101 19.53 -6.38 3.50
C VAL A 101 20.18 -6.56 2.11
N LEU A 102 19.39 -6.57 1.05
CA LEU A 102 19.90 -6.67 -0.32
C LEU A 102 20.69 -5.43 -0.72
N ALA A 103 20.18 -4.23 -0.40
CA ALA A 103 20.86 -2.95 -0.67
C ALA A 103 22.18 -2.81 0.10
N ALA A 104 22.25 -3.34 1.32
CA ALA A 104 23.47 -3.42 2.14
C ALA A 104 24.53 -4.39 1.57
N GLY A 105 24.28 -5.01 0.41
CA GLY A 105 25.27 -5.79 -0.32
C GLY A 105 25.18 -7.30 -0.09
N TRP A 106 24.26 -7.78 0.75
CA TRP A 106 24.09 -9.22 0.99
C TRP A 106 23.65 -9.97 -0.27
N GLY A 107 22.93 -9.32 -1.17
CA GLY A 107 22.60 -9.87 -2.49
C GLY A 107 23.83 -10.05 -3.41
N LYS A 108 24.92 -9.30 -3.19
CA LYS A 108 26.20 -9.50 -3.88
C LYS A 108 27.00 -10.63 -3.23
N VAL A 109 26.97 -10.71 -1.89
CA VAL A 109 27.63 -11.77 -1.12
C VAL A 109 26.99 -13.13 -1.39
N ALA A 110 25.66 -13.24 -1.34
CA ALA A 110 24.93 -14.47 -1.63
C ALA A 110 25.22 -15.00 -3.04
N ARG A 111 25.29 -14.10 -4.03
CA ARG A 111 25.63 -14.43 -5.42
C ARG A 111 27.06 -14.97 -5.55
N ARG A 112 28.03 -14.38 -4.83
CA ARG A 112 29.41 -14.87 -4.75
C ARG A 112 29.52 -16.24 -4.06
N LEU A 113 28.56 -16.58 -3.20
CA LEU A 113 28.47 -17.87 -2.51
C LEU A 113 27.59 -18.89 -3.24
N GLY A 114 27.19 -18.63 -4.49
CA GLY A 114 26.38 -19.56 -5.29
C GLY A 114 24.91 -19.68 -4.85
N ARG A 115 24.39 -18.75 -4.04
CA ARG A 115 22.99 -18.73 -3.60
C ARG A 115 22.15 -17.80 -4.48
N THR A 116 20.99 -18.28 -4.91
CA THR A 116 20.01 -17.48 -5.66
C THR A 116 19.38 -16.45 -4.71
N PRO A 117 19.52 -15.13 -4.96
CA PRO A 117 18.75 -14.14 -4.24
C PRO A 117 17.27 -14.34 -4.57
N PRO A 118 16.36 -14.12 -3.62
CA PRO A 118 14.96 -14.37 -3.92
C PRO A 118 14.45 -13.35 -4.96
N ASP A 119 13.46 -13.72 -5.77
CA ASP A 119 12.87 -12.87 -6.84
C ASP A 119 11.91 -11.77 -6.35
N TRP A 120 11.99 -10.59 -6.97
CA TRP A 120 11.14 -9.44 -6.66
C TRP A 120 9.73 -9.55 -7.27
N PRO A 121 8.66 -9.01 -6.64
CA PRO A 121 8.49 -8.67 -5.23
C PRO A 121 7.87 -9.88 -4.50
N TYR A 122 8.53 -10.38 -3.45
CA TYR A 122 8.05 -11.51 -2.63
C TYR A 122 6.59 -11.40 -2.19
#